data_AF-A0A3R7HK18-F1
#
_entry.id   AF-A0A3R7HK18-F1
#
_cell.length_a   1.000
_cell.length_b   1.000
_cell.length_c   1.000
_cell.angle_alpha   90.00
_cell.angle_beta   90.00
_cell.angle_gamma   90.00
#
_symmetry.space_group_name_H-M   'P 1'
#
loop_
_entity.id
_entity.type
_entity.pdbx_description
1 polymer ?
#
loop_
_entity_poly.entity_id
_entity_poly.type
_entity_poly.pdbx_seq_one_letter_code
_entity_poly.pdbx_strand_id
1 'polypeptide(L)'
;MITEEHSTRISEDVATGLVSAARTSLGDTLRSVVYFTPSAFDVLYLRQGLYDSTESARTAKEQLVELERVGFAEVPVRAAIVRREDGTGIGPYEFTVRFHEDGFVVRVLEGDVGTIMTTDSMDLNAFEDAATAVRRLLADASFGGD
;
A
#
# COMPACT_ATOMS: atom_id res chain seq x y z
N MET A 1 -10.76 22.58 -14.05
CA MET A 1 -10.48 21.50 -13.09
C MET A 1 -9.15 20.94 -13.53
N ILE A 2 -8.06 21.34 -12.87
CA ILE A 2 -6.73 20.84 -13.21
C ILE A 2 -6.66 19.51 -12.50
N THR A 3 -6.73 18.42 -13.26
CA THR A 3 -6.39 17.09 -12.76
C THR A 3 -4.91 17.16 -12.44
N GLU A 4 -4.56 17.28 -11.17
CA GLU A 4 -3.18 17.11 -10.73
C GLU A 4 -2.77 15.70 -11.19
N GLU A 5 -1.96 15.63 -12.24
CA GLU A 5 -1.54 14.36 -12.82
C GLU A 5 -0.71 13.62 -11.76
N HIS A 6 -1.18 12.44 -11.37
CA HIS A 6 -0.47 11.61 -10.40
C HIS A 6 0.96 11.33 -10.89
N SER A 7 1.95 11.51 -10.01
CA SER A 7 3.36 11.33 -10.36
C SER A 7 3.67 9.89 -10.80
N THR A 8 2.88 8.93 -10.34
CA THR A 8 2.97 7.51 -10.71
C THR A 8 2.20 7.15 -11.97
N ARG A 9 1.42 8.08 -12.55
CA ARG A 9 0.48 7.86 -13.67
C ARG A 9 -0.62 6.83 -13.37
N ILE A 10 -0.92 6.58 -12.09
CA ILE A 10 -2.09 5.80 -11.70
C ILE A 10 -3.37 6.47 -12.21
N SER A 11 -4.32 5.68 -12.71
CA SER A 11 -5.62 6.20 -13.14
C SER A 11 -6.47 6.63 -11.94
N GLU A 12 -7.33 7.63 -12.16
CA GLU A 12 -8.23 8.14 -11.11
C GLU A 12 -9.21 7.05 -10.62
N ASP A 13 -9.64 6.15 -11.50
CA ASP A 13 -10.51 5.02 -11.14
C ASP A 13 -9.83 4.05 -10.18
N VAL A 14 -8.57 3.68 -10.45
CA VAL A 14 -7.79 2.81 -9.57
C VAL A 14 -7.50 3.53 -8.25
N ALA A 15 -7.07 4.79 -8.30
CA ALA A 15 -6.80 5.59 -7.11
C ALA A 15 -8.03 5.68 -6.19
N THR A 16 -9.19 5.99 -6.77
CA THR A 16 -10.47 6.03 -6.06
C THR A 16 -10.85 4.66 -5.49
N GLY A 17 -10.67 3.60 -6.28
CA GLY A 17 -10.92 2.22 -5.85
C GLY A 17 -10.07 1.82 -4.65
N LEU A 18 -8.77 2.14 -4.66
CA LEU A 18 -7.85 1.84 -3.57
C LEU A 18 -8.26 2.53 -2.27
N VAL A 19 -8.61 3.82 -2.34
CA VAL A 19 -9.09 4.56 -1.17
C VAL A 19 -10.41 3.99 -0.66
N SER A 20 -11.34 3.67 -1.57
CA SER A 20 -12.63 3.08 -1.19
C SER A 20 -12.44 1.74 -0.49
N ALA A 21 -11.63 0.85 -1.06
CA ALA A 21 -11.33 -0.47 -0.47
C ALA A 21 -10.71 -0.34 0.93
N ALA A 22 -9.71 0.53 1.08
CA ALA A 22 -9.07 0.78 2.37
C ALA A 22 -10.07 1.32 3.41
N ARG A 23 -10.94 2.27 3.02
CA ARG A 23 -11.95 2.85 3.93
C ARG A 23 -13.05 1.88 4.31
N THR A 24 -13.46 0.99 3.41
CA THR A 24 -14.47 -0.03 3.72
C THR A 24 -14.00 -0.98 4.82
N SER A 25 -12.74 -1.41 4.78
CA SER A 25 -12.20 -2.37 5.75
C SER A 25 -11.63 -1.72 7.01
N LEU A 26 -10.94 -0.58 6.88
CA LEU A 26 -10.23 0.07 8.00
C LEU A 26 -11.00 1.24 8.63
N GLY A 27 -12.11 1.66 8.02
CA GLY A 27 -13.00 2.68 8.57
C GLY A 27 -12.28 3.99 8.92
N ASP A 28 -12.65 4.55 10.07
CA ASP A 28 -12.17 5.87 10.54
C ASP A 28 -10.76 5.84 11.14
N THR A 29 -10.20 4.65 11.42
CA THR A 29 -8.83 4.54 11.93
C THR A 29 -7.80 4.66 10.81
N LEU A 30 -8.22 4.56 9.55
CA LEU A 30 -7.37 4.83 8.39
C LEU A 30 -6.80 6.25 8.45
N ARG A 31 -5.48 6.35 8.48
CA ARG A 31 -4.73 7.61 8.52
C ARG A 31 -4.30 8.08 7.13
N SER A 32 -3.86 7.15 6.29
CA SER A 32 -3.44 7.48 4.92
C SER A 32 -3.44 6.26 4.00
N VAL A 33 -3.60 6.51 2.71
CA VAL A 33 -3.34 5.55 1.62
C VAL A 33 -2.31 6.17 0.69
N VAL A 34 -1.21 5.47 0.46
CA VAL A 34 -0.14 5.89 -0.46
C VAL A 34 0.02 4.82 -1.51
N TYR A 35 -0.05 5.20 -2.78
CA TYR A 35 0.31 4.34 -3.90
C TYR A 35 1.74 4.64 -4.32
N PHE A 36 2.52 3.63 -4.64
CA PHE A 36 3.93 3.80 -4.98
C PHE A 36 4.41 2.77 -5.99
N THR A 37 5.42 3.18 -6.73
CA THR A 37 6.21 2.36 -7.64
C THR A 37 7.68 2.37 -7.18
N PRO A 38 8.58 1.62 -7.84
CA PRO A 38 10.01 1.72 -7.57
C PRO A 38 10.58 3.14 -7.67
N SER A 39 9.96 4.03 -8.46
CA SER A 39 10.50 5.37 -8.76
C SER A 39 9.65 6.54 -8.28
N ALA A 40 8.33 6.38 -8.11
CA ALA A 40 7.43 7.47 -7.75
C ALA A 40 6.44 7.05 -6.66
N PHE A 41 5.71 8.02 -6.08
CA PHE A 41 4.59 7.76 -5.18
C PHE A 41 3.58 8.90 -5.22
N ASP A 42 2.34 8.57 -4.86
CA ASP A 42 1.22 9.51 -4.71
C ASP A 42 0.48 9.23 -3.40
N VAL A 43 0.18 10.30 -2.66
CA VAL A 43 -0.66 10.22 -1.47
C VAL A 43 -2.12 10.32 -1.93
N LEU A 44 -2.83 9.20 -1.92
CA LEU A 44 -4.21 9.10 -2.42
C LEU A 44 -5.24 9.51 -1.37
N TYR A 45 -4.92 9.28 -0.10
CA TYR A 45 -5.79 9.65 1.01
C TYR A 45 -4.97 10.07 2.21
N LEU A 46 -5.46 11.09 2.91
CA LEU A 46 -4.94 11.56 4.18
C LEU A 46 -6.11 11.94 5.10
N ARG A 47 -6.12 11.40 6.31
CA ARG A 47 -7.10 11.81 7.32
C ARG A 47 -6.84 13.24 7.76
N GLN A 48 -7.90 14.03 7.85
CA GLN A 48 -7.81 15.41 8.30
C GLN A 48 -7.24 15.52 9.71
N GLY A 49 -6.47 16.58 9.97
CA GLY A 49 -5.91 16.89 11.28
C GLY A 49 -4.65 16.11 11.68
N LEU A 50 -4.12 15.23 10.81
CA LEU A 50 -2.88 14.50 11.09
C LEU A 50 -1.60 15.29 10.77
N TYR A 51 -1.69 16.22 9.82
CA TYR A 51 -0.56 17.01 9.35
C TYR A 51 -1.01 18.44 9.13
N ASP A 52 -0.13 19.39 9.38
CA ASP A 52 -0.40 20.82 9.21
C ASP A 52 -0.62 21.22 7.75
N SER A 53 -0.10 20.44 6.81
CA SER A 53 -0.20 20.70 5.37
C SER A 53 -0.04 19.43 4.53
N THR A 54 -0.44 19.49 3.27
CA THR A 54 -0.20 18.42 2.29
C THR A 54 1.29 18.18 2.07
N GLU A 55 2.12 19.23 2.10
CA GLU A 55 3.57 19.13 1.90
C GLU A 55 4.27 18.40 3.05
N SER A 56 3.90 18.73 4.29
CA SER A 56 4.44 18.03 5.47
C SER A 56 3.99 16.57 5.52
N ALA A 57 2.76 16.28 5.11
CA ALA A 57 2.30 14.91 4.93
C ALA A 57 3.12 14.18 3.86
N ARG A 58 3.32 14.78 2.69
CA ARG A 58 4.12 14.21 1.59
C ARG A 58 5.54 13.89 2.04
N THR A 59 6.20 14.83 2.71
CA THR A 59 7.57 14.64 3.26
C THR A 59 7.63 13.46 4.23
N ALA A 60 6.67 13.34 5.15
CA ALA A 60 6.62 12.22 6.09
C ALA A 60 6.36 10.87 5.38
N LYS A 61 5.53 10.88 4.31
CA LYS A 61 5.25 9.67 3.53
C LYS A 61 6.41 9.27 2.62
N GLU A 62 7.23 10.21 2.15
CA GLU A 62 8.41 9.93 1.34
C GLU A 62 9.38 8.99 2.07
N GLN A 63 9.74 9.32 3.32
CA GLN A 63 10.61 8.47 4.14
C GLN A 63 10.05 7.07 4.34
N LEU A 64 8.72 6.97 4.54
CA LEU A 64 8.04 5.68 4.68
C LEU A 64 8.09 4.88 3.36
N VAL A 65 7.85 5.54 2.23
CA VAL A 65 7.90 4.91 0.90
C VAL A 65 9.32 4.42 0.58
N GLU A 66 10.36 5.18 0.93
CA GLU A 66 11.75 4.76 0.71
C GLU A 66 12.07 3.43 1.41
N LEU A 67 11.61 3.25 2.65
CA LEU A 67 11.76 1.99 3.38
C LEU A 67 10.97 0.85 2.72
N GLU A 68 9.73 1.12 2.27
CA GLU A 68 8.89 0.06 1.70
C GLU A 68 9.28 -0.37 0.31
N ARG A 69 9.90 0.51 -0.49
CA ARG A 69 10.39 0.21 -1.84
C ARG A 69 11.40 -0.95 -1.86
N VAL A 70 12.14 -1.16 -0.77
CA VAL A 70 13.03 -2.33 -0.62
C VAL A 70 12.27 -3.64 -0.81
N GLY A 71 10.97 -3.67 -0.50
CA GLY A 71 10.09 -4.81 -0.72
C GLY A 71 10.02 -5.29 -2.17
N PHE A 72 10.13 -4.39 -3.17
CA PHE A 72 10.11 -4.79 -4.59
C PHE A 72 11.31 -5.66 -4.96
N ALA A 73 12.49 -5.38 -4.39
CA ALA A 73 13.69 -6.21 -4.60
C ALA A 73 13.66 -7.50 -3.77
N GLU A 74 13.01 -7.47 -2.61
CA GLU A 74 12.95 -8.58 -1.65
C GLU A 74 11.99 -9.69 -2.09
N VAL A 75 10.79 -9.35 -2.61
CA VAL A 75 9.75 -10.30 -2.98
C VAL A 75 10.22 -11.35 -4.01
N PRO A 76 10.90 -11.01 -5.12
CA PRO A 76 11.41 -11.99 -6.07
C PRO A 76 12.43 -12.95 -5.45
N VAL A 77 13.30 -12.43 -4.58
CA VAL A 77 14.31 -13.24 -3.86
C VAL A 77 13.63 -14.23 -2.92
N ARG A 78 12.65 -13.77 -2.13
CA ARG A 78 11.84 -14.63 -1.25
C ARG A 78 11.14 -15.72 -2.04
N ALA A 79 10.47 -15.38 -3.14
CA ALA A 79 9.76 -16.34 -3.97
C ALA A 79 10.71 -17.42 -4.55
N ALA A 80 11.93 -17.04 -4.93
CA ALA A 80 12.94 -17.97 -5.43
C ALA A 80 13.47 -18.93 -4.35
N ILE A 81 13.52 -18.49 -3.08
CA ILE A 81 13.93 -19.30 -1.94
C ILE A 81 12.81 -20.27 -1.55
N VAL A 82 11.57 -19.80 -1.39
CA VAL A 82 10.42 -20.61 -0.92
C VAL A 82 10.07 -21.74 -1.90
N ARG A 83 10.24 -21.55 -3.23
CA ARG A 83 10.08 -22.65 -4.21
C ARG A 83 11.00 -23.86 -3.94
N ARG A 84 12.03 -23.70 -3.09
CA ARG A 84 12.98 -24.74 -2.71
C ARG A 84 12.62 -25.42 -1.38
N GLU A 85 11.63 -24.92 -0.64
CA GLU A 85 11.20 -25.50 0.63
C GLU A 85 10.24 -26.68 0.42
N ASP A 86 10.32 -27.66 1.32
CA ASP A 86 9.73 -29.01 1.25
C ASP A 86 8.24 -29.09 1.64
N GLY A 87 7.51 -27.97 1.57
CA GLY A 87 6.09 -27.90 1.92
C GLY A 87 5.81 -27.68 3.41
N THR A 88 6.82 -27.41 4.23
CA THR A 88 6.68 -27.08 5.66
C THR A 88 6.41 -25.59 5.94
N GLY A 89 6.41 -24.75 4.90
CA GLY A 89 6.16 -23.31 5.00
C GLY A 89 4.69 -22.93 5.23
N ILE A 90 4.45 -21.65 5.50
CA ILE A 90 3.12 -21.09 5.82
C ILE A 90 2.33 -20.62 4.58
N GLY A 91 2.74 -21.03 3.39
CA GLY A 91 2.15 -20.61 2.12
C GLY A 91 2.85 -19.41 1.47
N PRO A 92 2.30 -18.90 0.35
CA PRO A 92 2.88 -17.77 -0.38
C PRO A 92 2.81 -16.48 0.44
N TYR A 93 3.77 -15.58 0.19
CA TYR A 93 3.73 -14.23 0.76
C TYR A 93 2.55 -13.43 0.20
N GLU A 94 1.75 -12.83 1.08
CA GLU A 94 0.58 -12.03 0.71
C GLU A 94 0.78 -10.53 0.97
N PHE A 95 1.00 -10.15 2.23
CA PHE A 95 1.21 -8.75 2.64
C PHE A 95 2.04 -8.68 3.92
N THR A 96 2.47 -7.48 4.30
CA THR A 96 3.17 -7.24 5.58
C THR A 96 2.39 -6.26 6.44
N VAL A 97 2.31 -6.53 7.74
CA VAL A 97 1.88 -5.58 8.77
C VAL A 97 3.06 -5.30 9.69
N ARG A 98 3.38 -4.02 9.90
CA ARG A 98 4.35 -3.59 10.89
C ARG A 98 3.64 -2.82 12.00
N PHE A 99 3.97 -3.20 13.23
CA PHE A 99 3.48 -2.55 14.43
C PHE A 99 4.43 -1.42 14.82
N HIS A 100 3.83 -0.27 15.13
CA HIS A 100 4.47 0.90 15.71
C HIS A 100 3.73 1.26 17.01
N GLU A 101 4.38 2.03 17.88
CA GLU A 101 3.78 2.49 19.14
C GLU A 101 2.45 3.22 18.88
N ASP A 102 2.41 4.05 17.84
CA ASP A 102 1.25 4.87 17.50
C ASP A 102 0.39 4.29 16.37
N GLY A 103 0.53 2.99 16.04
CA GLY A 103 -0.35 2.32 15.10
C GLY A 103 0.36 1.38 14.13
N PHE A 104 -0.14 1.27 12.90
CA PHE A 104 0.26 0.19 11.99
C PHE A 104 0.58 0.71 10.60
N VAL A 105 1.50 0.01 9.96
CA VAL A 105 1.77 0.13 8.52
C VAL A 105 1.42 -1.20 7.86
N VAL A 106 0.51 -1.17 6.90
CA VAL A 106 0.15 -2.33 6.07
C VAL A 106 0.69 -2.09 4.67
N ARG A 107 1.54 -2.99 4.20
CA ARG A 107 2.14 -2.95 2.86
C ARG A 107 1.59 -4.09 2.01
N VAL A 108 1.07 -3.73 0.85
CA VAL A 108 0.67 -4.65 -0.21
C VAL A 108 1.48 -4.33 -1.46
N LEU A 109 2.09 -5.35 -2.07
CA LEU A 109 2.86 -5.23 -3.31
C LEU A 109 2.26 -6.18 -4.35
N GLU A 110 2.20 -5.75 -5.60
CA GLU A 110 1.81 -6.58 -6.75
C GLU A 110 2.63 -6.13 -7.97
N GLY A 111 3.49 -7.01 -8.48
CA GLY A 111 4.46 -6.64 -9.52
C GLY A 111 5.34 -5.45 -9.11
N ASP A 112 5.37 -4.42 -9.96
CA ASP A 112 6.12 -3.16 -9.76
C ASP A 112 5.27 -2.03 -9.15
N VAL A 113 4.14 -2.37 -8.54
CA VAL A 113 3.25 -1.39 -7.89
C VAL A 113 2.89 -1.82 -6.48
N GLY A 114 2.59 -0.86 -5.62
CA GLY A 114 2.29 -1.13 -4.22
C GLY A 114 1.44 -0.07 -3.55
N THR A 115 0.85 -0.46 -2.43
CA THR A 115 0.10 0.43 -1.55
C THR A 115 0.61 0.32 -0.12
N ILE A 116 0.73 1.47 0.54
CA ILE A 116 0.98 1.59 1.98
C ILE A 116 -0.26 2.20 2.62
N MET A 117 -0.83 1.49 3.59
CA MET A 117 -1.90 2.02 4.44
C MET A 117 -1.35 2.22 5.84
N THR A 118 -1.66 3.37 6.45
CA THR A 118 -1.37 3.59 7.87
C THR A 118 -2.66 3.71 8.66
N THR A 119 -2.73 3.16 9.87
CA THR A 119 -3.92 3.20 10.73
C THR A 119 -3.56 3.37 12.21
N ASP A 120 -4.49 3.88 13.03
CA ASP A 120 -4.34 3.93 14.50
C ASP A 120 -4.33 2.52 15.12
N SER A 121 -5.40 1.75 14.88
CA SER A 121 -5.58 0.41 15.43
C SER A 121 -6.69 -0.31 14.66
N MET A 122 -6.54 -1.62 14.52
CA MET A 122 -7.53 -2.52 13.93
C MET A 122 -7.22 -3.97 14.32
N ASP A 123 -8.20 -4.84 14.17
CA ASP A 123 -8.02 -6.29 14.29
C ASP A 123 -7.36 -6.86 13.01
N LEU A 124 -6.67 -8.00 13.16
CA LEU A 124 -5.94 -8.64 12.07
C LEU A 124 -6.81 -8.92 10.84
N ASN A 125 -8.06 -9.35 11.05
CA ASN A 125 -8.99 -9.66 9.97
C ASN A 125 -9.30 -8.42 9.09
N ALA A 126 -9.37 -7.23 9.69
CA ALA A 126 -9.58 -6.00 8.94
C ALA A 126 -8.39 -5.66 8.04
N PHE A 127 -7.16 -6.01 8.47
CA PHE A 127 -5.97 -5.88 7.61
C PHE A 127 -5.99 -6.86 6.46
N GLU A 128 -6.41 -8.10 6.69
CA GLU A 128 -6.52 -9.13 5.65
C GLU A 128 -7.57 -8.77 4.59
N ASP A 129 -8.74 -8.30 5.02
CA ASP A 129 -9.80 -7.82 4.13
C ASP A 129 -9.31 -6.64 3.27
N ALA A 130 -8.67 -5.66 3.90
CA ALA A 130 -8.11 -4.50 3.21
C ALA A 130 -7.03 -4.90 2.22
N ALA A 131 -6.09 -5.76 2.64
CA ALA A 131 -4.98 -6.20 1.82
C ALA A 131 -5.46 -6.99 0.60
N THR A 132 -6.43 -7.89 0.79
CA THR A 132 -7.02 -8.70 -0.28
C THR A 132 -7.72 -7.82 -1.32
N ALA A 133 -8.54 -6.87 -0.87
CA ALA A 133 -9.25 -5.95 -1.78
C ALA A 133 -8.27 -5.05 -2.56
N VAL A 134 -7.29 -4.47 -1.85
CA VAL A 134 -6.26 -3.62 -2.46
C VAL A 134 -5.42 -4.39 -3.48
N ARG A 135 -5.02 -5.62 -3.15
CA ARG A 135 -4.19 -6.43 -4.05
C ARG A 135 -4.88 -6.71 -5.40
N ARG A 136 -6.19 -6.97 -5.39
CA ARG A 136 -6.98 -7.17 -6.62
C ARG A 136 -6.94 -5.93 -7.51
N LEU A 137 -7.12 -4.75 -6.92
CA LEU A 137 -7.06 -3.48 -7.64
C LEU A 137 -5.66 -3.18 -8.19
N LEU A 138 -4.61 -3.51 -7.42
CA LEU A 138 -3.23 -3.38 -7.89
C LEU A 138 -2.93 -4.31 -9.06
N ALA A 139 -3.44 -5.54 -9.03
CA ALA A 139 -3.31 -6.47 -10.15
C ALA A 139 -3.94 -5.87 -11.41
N ASP A 140 -5.19 -5.41 -11.33
CA ASP A 140 -5.89 -4.79 -12.47
C ASP A 140 -5.13 -3.56 -13.02
N ALA A 141 -4.57 -2.73 -12.14
CA ALA A 141 -3.77 -1.58 -12.52
C ALA A 141 -2.45 -1.96 -13.21
N SER A 142 -1.81 -3.06 -12.79
CA SER A 142 -0.57 -3.55 -13.38
C SER A 142 -0.76 -4.17 -14.77
N PHE A 143 -1.97 -4.64 -15.09
CA PHE A 143 -2.32 -5.19 -16.41
C PHE A 143 -2.96 -4.18 -17.37
N GLY A 144 -3.46 -3.04 -16.87
CA GLY A 144 -4.12 -2.01 -17.68
C GLY A 144 -3.20 -1.00 -18.38
N GLY A 145 -1.89 -1.25 -18.41
CA GLY A 145 -0.89 -0.40 -19.07
C GLY A 145 -0.51 -0.91 -20.46
N ASP A 146 -1.43 -0.80 -21.43
CA ASP A 146 -1.16 -0.91 -22.88
C ASP A 146 -1.62 0.36 -23.60
#